data_AF-A0A553P4V7-F1
#
_entry.id   AF-A0A553P4V7-F1
#
_cell.length_a   1.000
_cell.length_b   1.000
_cell.length_c   1.000
_cell.angle_alpha   90.00
_cell.angle_beta   90.00
_cell.angle_gamma   90.00
#
_symmetry.space_group_name_H-M   'P 1'
#
loop_
_entity.id
_entity.type
_entity.pdbx_description
1 polymer ?
#
loop_
_entity_poly.entity_id
_entity_poly.type
_entity_poly.pdbx_seq_one_letter_code
_entity_poly.pdbx_strand_id
1 'polypeptide(L)' 'TFVVIASLVICGALADNPPPSYKPQYPEAPAQYSFEWQVKDDYSKNDFGQNEERYGENTKGNTKG' A
#
# COMPACT_ATOMS: atom_id res chain seq x y z
N THR A 1 17.97 -14.68 -70.62
CA THR A 1 17.04 -15.01 -69.53
C THR A 1 17.46 -14.26 -68.29
N PHE A 2 16.56 -13.48 -67.68
CA PHE A 2 16.85 -12.44 -66.70
C PHE A 2 17.22 -12.99 -65.32
N VAL A 3 18.26 -12.41 -64.71
CA VAL A 3 18.66 -12.60 -63.32
C VAL A 3 17.81 -11.66 -62.45
N VAL A 4 17.06 -12.20 -61.50
CA VAL A 4 16.34 -11.41 -60.49
C VAL A 4 17.03 -11.66 -59.15
N ILE A 5 17.84 -10.71 -58.70
CA ILE A 5 18.35 -10.69 -57.33
C ILE A 5 17.39 -9.84 -56.51
N ALA A 6 16.60 -10.50 -55.67
CA ALA A 6 15.69 -9.86 -54.74
C ALA A 6 16.48 -9.37 -53.52
N SER A 7 16.70 -8.05 -53.43
CA SER A 7 17.31 -7.42 -52.27
C SER A 7 16.32 -7.36 -51.11
N LEU A 8 16.59 -8.12 -50.05
CA LEU A 8 15.85 -8.09 -48.80
C LEU A 8 16.28 -6.83 -48.01
N VAL A 9 15.40 -5.85 -47.89
CA VAL A 9 15.61 -4.69 -47.02
C VAL A 9 15.12 -5.05 -45.62
N ILE A 10 16.05 -5.20 -44.68
CA ILE A 10 15.73 -5.42 -43.26
C ILE A 10 15.75 -4.04 -42.58
N CYS A 11 14.57 -3.49 -42.31
CA CYS A 11 14.43 -2.33 -41.43
C CYS A 11 14.62 -2.80 -39.98
N GLY A 12 15.71 -2.39 -39.33
CA GLY A 12 15.91 -2.62 -37.89
C GLY A 12 14.94 -1.77 -37.09
N ALA A 13 14.05 -2.40 -36.32
CA ALA A 13 13.25 -1.71 -35.33
C ALA A 13 14.14 -1.32 -34.14
N LEU A 14 14.18 -0.03 -33.78
CA LEU A 14 14.77 0.41 -32.53
C LEU A 14 13.83 0.01 -31.38
N ALA A 15 14.35 -0.72 -30.40
CA ALA A 15 13.58 -1.05 -29.20
C ALA A 15 13.32 0.23 -28.40
N ASP A 16 12.05 0.59 -28.24
CA ASP A 16 11.60 1.66 -27.35
C ASP A 16 11.67 1.15 -25.90
N ASN A 17 12.83 1.30 -25.27
CA ASN A 17 13.00 0.98 -23.86
C ASN A 17 12.78 2.27 -23.04
N PRO A 18 11.62 2.42 -22.38
CA PRO A 18 11.41 3.55 -21.50
C PRO A 18 12.47 3.53 -20.38
N PRO A 19 12.94 4.70 -19.94
CA PRO A 19 13.92 4.78 -18.87
C PRO A 19 13.36 4.11 -17.60
N PRO A 20 14.21 3.47 -16.79
CA PRO A 20 13.78 2.86 -15.55
C PRO A 20 13.09 3.92 -14.67
N SER A 21 11.83 3.68 -14.35
CA SER A 21 11.06 4.52 -13.43
C SER A 21 11.50 4.20 -12.01
N TYR A 22 12.03 5.19 -11.31
CA TYR A 22 12.31 5.05 -9.88
C TYR A 22 10.99 4.92 -9.11
N LYS A 23 10.82 3.80 -8.42
CA LYS A 23 9.78 3.62 -7.40
C LYS A 23 10.47 3.53 -6.04
N PRO A 24 10.15 4.40 -5.07
CA PRO A 24 10.65 4.23 -3.73
C PRO A 24 10.15 2.89 -3.16
N GLN A 25 11.08 2.06 -2.71
CA GLN A 25 10.77 0.87 -1.94
C GLN A 25 10.63 1.28 -0.48
N TYR A 26 9.44 1.12 0.08
CA TYR A 26 9.24 1.28 1.52
C TYR A 26 9.39 -0.09 2.19
N PRO A 27 10.02 -0.17 3.36
CA PRO A 27 9.97 -1.39 4.15
C PRO A 27 8.52 -1.68 4.54
N GLU A 28 8.06 -2.89 4.25
CA GLU A 28 6.79 -3.43 4.75
C GLU A 28 6.94 -3.64 6.26
N ALA A 29 6.50 -2.66 7.05
CA ALA A 29 6.39 -2.78 8.50
C ALA A 29 4.93 -3.06 8.89
N PRO A 30 4.68 -3.92 9.88
CA PRO A 30 3.31 -4.16 10.35
C PRO A 30 2.70 -2.86 10.86
N ALA A 31 1.43 -2.63 10.52
CA ALA A 31 0.67 -1.50 11.06
C ALA A 31 0.57 -1.61 12.59
N GLN A 32 0.85 -0.52 13.29
CA GLN A 32 0.76 -0.44 14.75
C GLN A 32 0.08 0.86 15.17
N TYR A 33 -0.97 0.75 15.97
CA TYR A 33 -1.62 1.90 16.62
C TYR A 33 -2.29 1.48 17.93
N SER A 34 -2.54 2.46 18.79
CA SER A 34 -3.40 2.34 19.97
C SER A 34 -4.32 3.55 20.04
N PHE A 35 -5.60 3.32 20.32
CA PHE A 35 -6.61 4.36 20.46
C PHE A 35 -7.43 4.12 21.73
N GLU A 36 -7.61 5.19 22.51
CA GLU A 36 -8.38 5.17 23.75
C GLU A 36 -9.31 6.38 23.81
N TRP A 37 -10.52 6.16 24.30
CA TRP A 37 -11.43 7.24 24.66
C TRP A 37 -12.13 6.96 25.98
N GLN A 38 -12.47 8.04 26.69
CA GLN A 38 -13.22 7.98 27.94
C GLN A 38 -14.18 9.17 28.05
N VAL A 39 -15.38 8.91 28.55
CA VAL A 39 -16.36 9.89 29.01
C VAL A 39 -16.53 9.69 30.50
N LYS A 40 -16.14 10.69 31.29
CA LYS A 40 -16.38 10.74 32.73
C LYS A 40 -17.12 12.02 33.06
N ASP A 41 -18.39 11.88 33.45
CA ASP A 41 -19.26 13.01 33.80
C ASP A 41 -19.88 12.79 35.18
N ASP A 42 -19.50 13.65 36.13
CA ASP A 42 -19.90 13.52 37.52
C ASP A 42 -21.38 13.87 37.77
N TYR A 43 -22.01 14.64 36.88
CA TYR A 43 -23.41 15.04 37.02
C TYR A 43 -24.35 13.88 36.64
N SER A 44 -24.17 13.32 35.45
CA SER A 44 -24.96 12.19 34.94
C SER A 44 -24.50 10.82 35.47
N LYS A 45 -23.33 10.76 36.12
CA LYS A 45 -22.66 9.51 36.53
C LYS A 45 -22.25 8.62 35.35
N ASN A 46 -22.11 9.19 34.16
CA ASN A 46 -21.58 8.48 33.00
C ASN A 46 -20.09 8.21 33.21
N ASP A 47 -19.69 6.95 33.01
CA ASP A 47 -18.30 6.51 33.08
C ASP A 47 -18.02 5.42 32.04
N PHE A 48 -17.94 5.83 30.78
CA PHE A 48 -17.76 4.95 29.64
C PHE A 48 -16.36 5.09 29.05
N GLY A 49 -15.84 4.01 28.47
CA GLY A 49 -14.59 4.07 27.73
C GLY A 49 -14.41 2.91 26.76
N GLN A 50 -13.40 3.02 25.90
CA GLN A 50 -12.91 1.93 25.05
C GLN A 50 -11.40 2.05 24.87
N ASN A 51 -10.76 0.90 24.68
CA ASN A 51 -9.40 0.80 24.19
C ASN A 51 -9.39 -0.12 22.95
N GLU A 52 -8.67 0.28 21.90
CA GLU A 52 -8.34 -0.51 20.72
C GLU A 52 -6.84 -0.50 20.45
N GLU A 53 -6.27 -1.67 20.18
CA GLU A 53 -4.87 -1.84 19.79
C GLU A 53 -4.76 -2.67 18.51
N ARG A 54 -3.85 -2.27 17.61
CA ARG A 54 -3.48 -3.03 16.42
C ARG A 54 -2.00 -3.41 16.42
N TYR A 55 -1.74 -4.68 16.12
CA TYR A 55 -0.42 -5.24 15.86
C TYR A 55 -0.46 -6.09 14.59
N GLY A 56 0.04 -5.54 13.48
CA GLY A 56 -0.02 -6.19 12.17
C GLY A 56 -1.47 -6.38 11.71
N GLU A 57 -1.85 -7.63 11.47
CA GLU A 57 -3.22 -7.99 11.07
C GLU A 57 -4.18 -8.18 12.26
N ASN A 58 -3.66 -8.13 13.49
CA ASN A 58 -4.46 -8.36 14.69
C ASN A 58 -4.94 -7.03 15.27
N THR A 59 -6.26 -6.84 15.30
CA THR A 59 -6.92 -5.75 16.03
C THR A 59 -7.69 -6.33 17.21
N LYS A 60 -7.49 -5.77 18.41
CA LYS A 60 -8.17 -6.16 19.64
C LYS A 60 -8.70 -4.92 20.35
N GLY A 61 -9.83 -5.05 21.04
CA GLY A 61 -10.38 -3.94 21.82
C GLY A 61 -11.22 -4.42 22.99
N ASN A 62 -11.43 -3.53 23.97
CA ASN A 62 -12.30 -3.75 25.10
C ASN A 62 -13.11 -2.50 25.44
N THR A 63 -14.28 -2.75 26.01
CA THR A 63 -15.23 -1.72 26.45
C THR A 63 -15.13 -1.56 27.97
N LYS A 64 -15.30 -0.33 28.46
CA LYS A 64 -15.62 -0.04 29.86
C LYS A 64 -17.05 0.49 29.93
N GLY A 65 -17.89 -0.23 30.67
CA GLY A 65 -19.27 0.16 30.99
C GLY A 65 -19.39 0.92 32.29
#